data_AF-A0AAN3D5J3-F1
#
_entry.id   AF-A0AAN3D5J3-F1
#
_cell.length_a   1.000
_cell.length_b   1.000
_cell.length_c   1.000
_cell.angle_alpha   90.00
_cell.angle_beta   90.00
_cell.angle_gamma   90.00
#
_symmetry.space_group_name_H-M   'P 1'
#
loop_
_entity.id
_entity.type
_entity.pdbx_description
1 polymer ?
#
loop_
_entity_poly.entity_id
_entity_poly.type
_entity_poly.pdbx_seq_one_letter_code
_entity_poly.pdbx_strand_id
1 'polypeptide(L)'
;MMKKIYYITAVFATLFLVGCGDGIDLPGVNVETDLNKIPLPDNNVNLEQVELKPSTEPMLHEGLHTEEDFQRIRDKKAAGEEPWVSAYQLLVESQFSQKTADTYPTEWIKRGVSGDENYMNAARGATIAYQQALRWKIEQDDEYAAKAVENLNKWVQTCVGVTGNTNLSLAAG
;
A
#
# COMPACT_ATOMS: atom_id res chain seq x y z
N MET A 1 -27.17 57.33 29.12
CA MET A 1 -26.44 58.12 28.11
C MET A 1 -25.92 57.13 27.06
N MET A 2 -26.54 57.12 25.85
CA MET A 2 -26.11 56.52 24.54
C MET A 2 -25.77 55.02 24.46
N LYS A 3 -26.07 54.21 23.43
CA LYS A 3 -26.99 54.15 22.27
C LYS A 3 -26.88 52.69 21.74
N LYS A 4 -27.94 52.17 21.13
CA LYS A 4 -28.01 50.86 20.42
C LYS A 4 -27.03 50.81 19.21
N ILE A 5 -26.67 49.61 18.73
CA ILE A 5 -26.79 49.14 17.31
C ILE A 5 -26.17 47.72 17.17
N TYR A 6 -26.94 46.79 16.61
CA TYR A 6 -26.50 45.51 16.05
C TYR A 6 -26.18 45.71 14.56
N TYR A 7 -25.08 45.17 14.04
CA TYR A 7 -24.93 44.80 12.62
C TYR A 7 -23.87 43.72 12.38
N ILE A 8 -24.16 42.95 11.34
CA ILE A 8 -23.61 41.69 10.83
C ILE A 8 -22.35 41.90 9.98
N THR A 9 -21.33 41.04 10.15
CA THR A 9 -20.34 40.64 9.12
C THR A 9 -19.87 39.20 9.42
N ALA A 10 -20.39 38.21 8.67
CA ALA A 10 -19.64 37.42 7.66
C ALA A 10 -18.42 36.67 8.25
N VAL A 11 -18.55 35.38 8.62
CA VAL A 11 -18.21 34.18 7.80
C VAL A 11 -16.76 34.18 7.29
N PHE A 12 -16.07 33.05 7.55
CA PHE A 12 -14.74 32.59 7.09
C PHE A 12 -13.55 32.74 8.06
N ALA A 13 -13.36 31.70 8.88
CA ALA A 13 -12.08 31.00 9.05
C ALA A 13 -12.37 29.64 9.72
N THR A 14 -12.89 28.64 8.99
CA THR A 14 -12.10 27.43 8.60
C THR A 14 -11.05 27.08 9.67
N LEU A 15 -11.29 26.18 10.63
CA LEU A 15 -11.59 24.75 10.47
C LEU A 15 -10.59 24.03 9.55
N PHE A 16 -9.29 24.24 9.78
CA PHE A 16 -8.23 23.31 9.38
C PHE A 16 -7.07 23.48 10.36
N LEU A 17 -6.78 22.44 11.15
CA LEU A 17 -5.46 22.02 11.65
C LEU A 17 -5.60 20.91 12.73
N VAL A 18 -6.57 20.00 12.56
CA VAL A 18 -6.43 18.66 13.14
C VAL A 18 -5.89 17.77 12.04
N GLY A 19 -4.59 17.90 11.79
CA GLY A 19 -3.86 16.89 11.03
C GLY A 19 -3.69 15.69 11.95
N CYS A 20 -4.48 14.63 11.73
CA CYS A 20 -4.12 13.31 12.23
C CYS A 20 -2.90 12.84 11.45
N GLY A 21 -1.72 13.09 12.00
CA GLY A 21 -0.45 12.73 11.41
C GLY A 21 0.70 13.26 12.26
N ASP A 22 0.61 13.16 13.58
CA ASP A 22 1.81 13.18 14.40
C ASP A 22 2.58 11.92 14.00
N GLY A 23 3.65 12.12 13.24
CA GLY A 23 4.55 11.04 12.85
C GLY A 23 5.00 10.32 14.11
N ILE A 24 4.69 9.03 14.20
CA ILE A 24 5.36 8.16 15.16
C ILE A 24 6.84 8.17 14.79
N ASP A 25 7.69 8.59 15.72
CA ASP A 25 9.13 8.38 15.64
C ASP A 25 9.37 6.87 15.65
N LEU A 26 9.58 6.31 14.46
CA LEU A 26 9.97 4.92 14.35
C LEU A 26 11.38 4.78 14.94
N PRO A 27 11.61 3.78 15.80
CA PRO A 27 12.92 3.56 16.35
C PRO A 27 13.93 3.24 15.22
N GLY A 28 15.20 3.57 15.43
CA GLY A 28 16.24 3.34 14.42
C GLY A 28 16.30 1.89 13.95
N VAL A 29 16.86 1.66 12.76
CA VAL A 29 16.85 0.37 12.02
C VAL A 29 17.39 -0.85 12.81
N ASN A 30 18.08 -0.62 13.93
CA ASN A 30 18.64 -1.67 14.79
C ASN A 30 17.89 -1.87 16.11
N VAL A 31 16.69 -1.30 16.27
CA VAL A 31 15.87 -1.55 17.45
C VAL A 31 15.06 -2.83 17.24
N GLU A 32 15.03 -3.67 18.27
CA GLU A 32 14.32 -4.96 18.26
C GLU A 32 12.85 -4.78 17.82
N THR A 33 12.53 -5.27 16.63
CA THR A 33 11.19 -5.17 16.00
C THR A 33 10.28 -6.33 16.33
N ASP A 34 10.75 -7.30 17.12
CA ASP A 34 9.93 -8.37 17.66
C ASP A 34 8.92 -7.77 18.63
N LEU A 35 7.66 -7.71 18.20
CA LEU A 35 6.52 -7.22 18.99
C LEU A 35 6.49 -7.86 20.39
N ASN A 36 6.99 -9.09 20.53
CA ASN A 36 6.99 -9.83 21.80
C ASN A 36 8.10 -9.40 22.77
N LYS A 37 9.05 -8.57 22.33
CA LYS A 37 10.18 -8.10 23.11
C LYS A 37 10.15 -6.60 23.40
N ILE A 38 9.12 -5.90 22.92
CA ILE A 38 8.87 -4.51 23.27
C ILE A 38 8.56 -4.46 24.77
N PRO A 39 9.37 -3.75 25.60
CA PRO A 39 9.06 -3.61 27.01
C PRO A 39 7.73 -2.88 27.16
N LEU A 40 6.75 -3.56 27.74
CA LEU A 40 5.45 -2.97 28.04
C LEU A 40 5.64 -1.94 29.16
N PRO A 41 4.95 -0.78 29.09
CA PRO A 41 5.02 0.20 30.15
C PRO A 41 4.44 -0.39 31.44
N ASP A 42 5.12 -0.17 32.58
CA ASP A 42 4.78 -0.78 33.88
C ASP A 42 3.35 -0.48 34.36
N ASN A 43 2.73 0.56 33.82
CA ASN A 43 1.32 0.85 33.99
C ASN A 43 0.53 0.10 32.91
N ASN A 44 0.10 -1.13 33.21
CA ASN A 44 -0.80 -1.97 32.39
C ASN A 44 -2.19 -1.31 32.13
N VAL A 45 -2.23 -0.09 31.63
CA VAL A 45 -3.44 0.64 31.35
C VAL A 45 -3.93 0.16 29.98
N ASN A 46 -4.87 -0.77 30.01
CA ASN A 46 -5.77 -1.08 28.91
C ASN A 46 -5.09 -1.64 27.64
N LEU A 47 -4.09 -2.52 27.82
CA LEU A 47 -3.56 -3.31 26.72
C LEU A 47 -4.49 -4.50 26.46
N GLU A 48 -5.25 -4.46 25.37
CA GLU A 48 -5.95 -5.63 24.87
C GLU A 48 -4.96 -6.51 24.09
N GLN A 49 -4.75 -7.73 24.58
CA GLN A 49 -3.96 -8.72 23.86
C GLN A 49 -4.80 -9.25 22.69
N VAL A 50 -4.43 -8.88 21.47
CA VAL A 50 -5.02 -9.45 20.27
C VAL A 50 -4.47 -10.87 20.10
N GLU A 51 -5.32 -11.88 20.28
CA GLU A 51 -4.93 -13.26 19.99
C GLU A 51 -4.62 -13.43 18.51
N LEU A 52 -3.44 -13.99 18.21
CA LEU A 52 -3.09 -14.36 16.84
C LEU A 52 -3.99 -15.50 16.39
N LYS A 53 -4.54 -15.36 15.17
CA LYS A 53 -5.28 -16.45 14.52
C LYS A 53 -4.36 -17.67 14.31
N PRO A 54 -4.90 -18.90 14.38
CA PRO A 54 -4.11 -20.11 14.13
C PRO A 54 -3.56 -20.10 12.70
N SER A 55 -2.35 -20.66 12.50
CA SER A 55 -1.70 -20.69 11.17
C SER A 55 -2.46 -21.47 10.10
N THR A 56 -3.45 -22.26 10.51
CA THR A 56 -4.38 -22.99 9.64
C THR A 56 -5.51 -22.12 9.11
N GLU A 57 -5.77 -20.96 9.73
CA GLU A 57 -6.74 -20.00 9.25
C GLU A 57 -6.10 -19.16 8.13
N PRO A 58 -6.61 -19.23 6.89
CA PRO A 58 -6.06 -18.45 5.81
C PRO A 58 -6.25 -16.95 6.09
N MET A 59 -5.27 -16.14 5.70
CA MET A 59 -5.43 -14.69 5.74
C MET A 59 -6.62 -14.27 4.88
N LEU A 60 -7.58 -13.56 5.47
CA LEU A 60 -8.64 -12.89 4.72
C LEU A 60 -7.99 -11.74 3.93
N HIS A 61 -7.98 -11.86 2.61
CA HIS A 61 -7.42 -10.84 1.73
C HIS A 61 -8.51 -9.81 1.37
N GLU A 62 -8.93 -9.03 2.37
CA GLU A 62 -9.86 -7.92 2.18
C GLU A 62 -9.08 -6.74 1.60
N GLY A 63 -9.08 -6.63 0.28
CA GLY A 63 -8.33 -5.61 -0.46
C GLY A 63 -9.20 -4.81 -1.42
N LEU A 64 -8.56 -4.17 -2.39
CA LEU A 64 -9.25 -3.39 -3.44
C LEU A 64 -10.21 -4.24 -4.29
N HIS A 65 -9.95 -5.55 -4.41
CA HIS A 65 -10.73 -6.47 -5.24
C HIS A 65 -11.24 -7.65 -4.41
N THR A 66 -12.46 -8.08 -4.73
CA THR A 66 -13.08 -9.30 -4.19
C THR A 66 -13.00 -10.45 -5.21
N GLU A 67 -13.26 -11.68 -4.77
CA GLU A 67 -13.37 -12.81 -5.72
C GLU A 67 -14.57 -12.62 -6.67
N GLU A 68 -15.65 -12.02 -6.18
CA GLU A 68 -16.82 -11.67 -6.97
C GLU A 68 -16.48 -10.70 -8.10
N ASP A 69 -15.53 -9.77 -7.88
CA ASP A 69 -15.03 -8.87 -8.92
C ASP A 69 -14.26 -9.62 -10.00
N PHE A 70 -13.38 -10.54 -9.60
CA PHE A 70 -12.63 -11.36 -10.55
C PHE A 70 -13.53 -12.32 -11.33
N GLN A 71 -14.51 -12.95 -10.68
CA GLN A 71 -15.49 -13.80 -11.36
C GLN A 71 -16.26 -13.00 -12.41
N ARG A 72 -16.74 -11.79 -12.06
CA ARG A 72 -17.42 -10.90 -13.01
C ARG A 72 -16.54 -10.57 -14.22
N ILE A 73 -15.25 -10.30 -14.02
CA ILE A 73 -14.32 -10.04 -15.13
C ILE A 73 -14.18 -11.28 -16.02
N ARG A 74 -14.03 -12.48 -15.43
CA ARG A 74 -13.89 -13.74 -16.19
C ARG A 74 -15.14 -14.01 -17.02
N ASP A 75 -16.33 -13.85 -16.44
CA ASP A 75 -17.61 -14.06 -17.13
C ASP A 75 -17.80 -13.10 -18.30
N LYS A 76 -17.55 -11.80 -18.08
CA LYS A 76 -17.67 -10.76 -19.11
C LYS A 76 -16.68 -10.96 -20.25
N LYS A 77 -15.44 -11.37 -19.94
CA LYS A 77 -14.44 -11.74 -20.93
C LYS A 77 -14.85 -12.96 -21.75
N ALA A 78 -15.37 -14.00 -21.10
CA ALA A 78 -15.85 -15.22 -21.77
C ALA A 78 -17.05 -14.93 -22.68
N ALA A 79 -17.91 -13.98 -22.31
CA ALA A 79 -19.03 -13.52 -23.11
C ALA A 79 -18.63 -12.54 -24.24
N GLY A 80 -17.37 -12.11 -24.33
CA GLY A 80 -16.90 -11.16 -25.33
C GLY A 80 -17.40 -9.71 -25.10
N GLU A 81 -17.75 -9.36 -23.87
CA GLU A 81 -18.35 -8.06 -23.55
C GLU A 81 -17.30 -6.95 -23.35
N GLU A 82 -17.60 -5.76 -23.87
CA GLU A 82 -16.82 -4.54 -23.63
C GLU A 82 -17.31 -3.78 -22.40
N PRO A 83 -16.41 -3.10 -21.64
CA PRO A 83 -14.99 -2.87 -21.93
C PRO A 83 -14.04 -3.96 -21.41
N TRP A 84 -14.54 -5.10 -20.90
CA TRP A 84 -13.71 -6.11 -20.23
C TRP A 84 -12.71 -6.79 -21.16
N VAL A 85 -13.10 -7.08 -22.39
CA VAL A 85 -12.20 -7.67 -23.40
C VAL A 85 -11.06 -6.71 -23.73
N SER A 86 -11.37 -5.47 -24.13
CA SER A 86 -10.34 -4.49 -24.47
C SER A 86 -9.43 -4.13 -23.28
N ALA A 87 -9.99 -3.97 -22.08
CA ALA A 87 -9.21 -3.69 -20.88
C ALA A 87 -8.28 -4.85 -20.49
N TYR A 88 -8.75 -6.10 -20.61
CA TYR A 88 -7.90 -7.27 -20.38
C TYR A 88 -6.79 -7.37 -21.41
N GLN A 89 -7.06 -7.06 -22.68
CA GLN A 89 -6.02 -7.04 -23.71
C GLN A 89 -4.92 -6.01 -23.40
N LEU A 90 -5.27 -4.82 -22.90
CA LEU A 90 -4.29 -3.84 -22.45
C LEU A 90 -3.43 -4.37 -21.29
N LEU A 91 -4.02 -5.12 -20.36
CA LEU A 91 -3.27 -5.78 -19.30
C LEU A 91 -2.30 -6.83 -19.89
N VAL A 92 -2.75 -7.65 -20.84
CA VAL A 92 -1.92 -8.66 -21.51
C VAL A 92 -0.76 -8.04 -22.29
N GLU A 93 -0.95 -6.88 -22.90
CA GLU A 93 0.08 -6.18 -23.67
C GLU A 93 1.08 -5.41 -22.80
N SER A 94 0.72 -5.14 -21.54
CA SER A 94 1.63 -4.46 -20.62
C SER A 94 2.90 -5.29 -20.40
N GLN A 95 4.05 -4.66 -20.62
CA GLN A 95 5.35 -5.26 -20.31
C GLN A 95 5.50 -5.63 -18.83
N PHE A 96 4.76 -4.95 -17.93
CA PHE A 96 4.83 -5.21 -16.49
C PHE A 96 4.00 -6.41 -16.05
N SER A 97 3.04 -6.86 -16.87
CA SER A 97 2.21 -8.02 -16.55
C SER A 97 2.86 -9.34 -16.98
N GLN A 98 3.98 -9.32 -17.70
CA GLN A 98 4.61 -10.51 -18.26
C GLN A 98 5.30 -11.37 -17.19
N LYS A 99 5.37 -12.70 -17.41
CA LYS A 99 6.12 -13.63 -16.55
C LYS A 99 7.63 -13.34 -16.55
N THR A 100 8.11 -12.69 -17.59
CA THR A 100 9.52 -12.27 -17.74
C THR A 100 9.80 -10.91 -17.11
N ALA A 101 8.78 -10.17 -16.66
CA ALA A 101 8.97 -8.88 -16.01
C ALA A 101 9.64 -9.05 -14.65
N ASP A 102 10.69 -8.29 -14.43
CA ASP A 102 11.51 -8.34 -13.22
C ASP A 102 11.63 -6.97 -12.57
N THR A 103 11.90 -6.98 -11.27
CA THR A 103 12.10 -5.79 -10.45
C THR A 103 13.56 -5.59 -10.06
N TYR A 104 13.91 -4.36 -9.72
CA TYR A 104 15.29 -3.94 -9.47
C TYR A 104 15.38 -3.30 -8.10
N PRO A 105 15.31 -4.07 -7.01
CA PRO A 105 15.22 -3.52 -5.67
C PRO A 105 16.49 -2.73 -5.31
N THR A 106 16.32 -1.73 -4.44
CA THR A 106 17.42 -0.92 -3.90
C THR A 106 17.36 -0.94 -2.38
N GLU A 107 18.52 -0.85 -1.73
CA GLU A 107 18.62 -0.89 -0.27
C GLU A 107 17.82 0.24 0.40
N TRP A 108 17.96 1.47 -0.10
CA TRP A 108 17.26 2.63 0.42
C TRP A 108 16.34 3.25 -0.63
N ILE A 109 15.08 3.42 -0.25
CA ILE A 109 14.09 4.16 -1.05
C ILE A 109 14.12 5.63 -0.63
N LYS A 110 14.52 6.52 -1.54
CA LYS A 110 14.62 7.97 -1.33
C LYS A 110 13.40 8.69 -1.90
N ARG A 111 12.73 9.47 -1.06
CA ARG A 111 11.55 10.28 -1.39
C ARG A 111 11.64 11.69 -0.78
N GLY A 112 11.29 12.69 -1.56
CA GLY A 112 11.32 14.10 -1.21
C GLY A 112 12.68 14.81 -1.37
N VAL A 113 13.64 14.22 -2.06
CA VAL A 113 15.00 14.77 -2.21
C VAL A 113 15.20 15.25 -3.65
N SER A 114 15.08 16.56 -3.90
CA SER A 114 15.19 17.12 -5.26
C SER A 114 16.46 16.67 -5.97
N GLY A 115 16.30 16.05 -7.14
CA GLY A 115 17.40 15.53 -7.97
C GLY A 115 18.03 14.22 -7.49
N ASP A 116 17.59 13.66 -6.36
CA ASP A 116 18.17 12.44 -5.77
C ASP A 116 17.10 11.50 -5.17
N GLU A 117 15.97 11.33 -5.87
CA GLU A 117 14.91 10.40 -5.51
C GLU A 117 14.98 9.11 -6.34
N ASN A 118 14.54 7.99 -5.76
CA ASN A 118 14.43 6.72 -6.49
C ASN A 118 13.12 5.96 -6.23
N TYR A 119 12.17 6.52 -5.47
CA TYR A 119 10.92 5.83 -5.08
C TYR A 119 10.07 5.34 -6.27
N MET A 120 10.20 5.95 -7.45
CA MET A 120 9.51 5.49 -8.66
C MET A 120 9.95 4.09 -9.09
N ASN A 121 11.15 3.66 -8.70
CA ASN A 121 11.61 2.29 -8.89
C ASN A 121 10.79 1.29 -8.05
N ALA A 122 10.57 1.60 -6.77
CA ALA A 122 9.70 0.82 -5.90
C ALA A 122 8.24 0.81 -6.40
N ALA A 123 7.72 1.97 -6.85
CA ALA A 123 6.39 2.06 -7.44
C ALA A 123 6.24 1.17 -8.69
N ARG A 124 7.29 1.11 -9.54
CA ARG A 124 7.31 0.20 -10.70
C ARG A 124 7.37 -1.28 -10.27
N GLY A 125 8.14 -1.62 -9.24
CA GLY A 125 8.15 -2.97 -8.66
C GLY A 125 6.77 -3.40 -8.16
N ALA A 126 6.09 -2.54 -7.42
CA ALA A 126 4.72 -2.77 -6.98
C ALA A 126 3.75 -2.92 -8.16
N THR A 127 3.92 -2.12 -9.22
CA THR A 127 3.11 -2.22 -10.44
C THR A 127 3.28 -3.57 -11.14
N ILE A 128 4.51 -4.08 -11.23
CA ILE A 128 4.80 -5.41 -11.82
C ILE A 128 4.10 -6.50 -11.02
N ALA A 129 4.31 -6.54 -9.70
CA ALA A 129 3.71 -7.57 -8.85
C ALA A 129 2.18 -7.51 -8.89
N TYR A 130 1.60 -6.31 -8.85
CA TYR A 130 0.15 -6.12 -8.92
C TYR A 130 -0.43 -6.59 -10.26
N GLN A 131 0.19 -6.23 -11.38
CA GLN A 131 -0.31 -6.67 -12.68
C GLN A 131 -0.15 -8.19 -12.88
N GLN A 132 0.94 -8.79 -12.40
CA GLN A 132 1.09 -10.24 -12.38
C GLN A 132 0.02 -10.91 -11.51
N ALA A 133 -0.30 -10.36 -10.33
CA ALA A 133 -1.40 -10.85 -9.50
C ALA A 133 -2.77 -10.73 -10.20
N LEU A 134 -3.03 -9.65 -10.94
CA LEU A 134 -4.24 -9.53 -11.76
C LEU A 134 -4.31 -10.62 -12.85
N ARG A 135 -3.20 -10.88 -13.55
CA ARG A 135 -3.11 -11.97 -14.54
C ARG A 135 -3.43 -13.32 -13.87
N TRP A 136 -2.83 -13.60 -12.72
CA TRP A 136 -3.13 -14.82 -11.95
C TRP A 136 -4.61 -14.94 -11.60
N LYS A 137 -5.23 -13.92 -11.00
CA LYS A 137 -6.65 -13.98 -10.59
C LYS A 137 -7.62 -14.11 -11.77
N ILE A 138 -7.29 -13.52 -12.92
CA ILE A 138 -8.15 -13.55 -14.11
C ILE A 138 -7.93 -14.82 -14.96
N GLU A 139 -6.70 -15.31 -15.06
CA GLU A 139 -6.32 -16.47 -15.90
C GLU A 139 -6.28 -17.78 -15.14
N GLN A 140 -6.21 -17.73 -13.81
CA GLN A 140 -5.98 -18.90 -12.94
C GLN A 140 -4.67 -19.63 -13.27
N ASP A 141 -3.66 -18.88 -13.67
CA ASP A 141 -2.32 -19.40 -13.99
C ASP A 141 -1.34 -19.06 -12.85
N ASP A 142 -0.98 -20.09 -12.09
CA ASP A 142 -0.13 -19.98 -10.90
C ASP A 142 1.30 -19.53 -11.19
N GLU A 143 1.78 -19.59 -12.44
CA GLU A 143 3.11 -19.05 -12.77
C GLU A 143 3.16 -17.53 -12.62
N TYR A 144 2.03 -16.83 -12.86
CA TYR A 144 1.95 -15.39 -12.59
C TYR A 144 1.97 -15.09 -11.09
N ALA A 145 1.33 -15.91 -10.26
CA ALA A 145 1.39 -15.78 -8.81
C ALA A 145 2.81 -16.01 -8.29
N ALA A 146 3.45 -17.09 -8.73
CA ALA A 146 4.83 -17.42 -8.38
C ALA A 146 5.77 -16.28 -8.75
N LYS A 147 5.60 -15.68 -9.93
CA LYS A 147 6.43 -14.56 -10.37
C LYS A 147 6.20 -13.27 -9.56
N ALA A 148 4.94 -12.96 -9.22
CA ALA A 148 4.64 -11.83 -8.35
C ALA A 148 5.31 -11.97 -6.97
N VAL A 149 5.21 -13.17 -6.38
CA VAL A 149 5.86 -13.50 -5.10
C VAL A 149 7.38 -13.41 -5.20
N GLU A 150 7.99 -13.92 -6.27
CA GLU A 150 9.44 -13.79 -6.51
C GLU A 150 9.87 -12.32 -6.53
N ASN A 151 9.16 -11.48 -7.29
CA ASN A 151 9.46 -10.04 -7.39
C ASN A 151 9.31 -9.32 -6.05
N LEU A 152 8.27 -9.64 -5.27
CA LEU A 152 8.09 -9.07 -3.93
C LEU A 152 9.21 -9.51 -2.97
N ASN A 153 9.59 -10.79 -3.00
CA ASN A 153 10.67 -11.32 -2.16
C ASN A 153 12.02 -10.67 -2.45
N LYS A 154 12.31 -10.30 -3.71
CA LYS A 154 13.52 -9.53 -4.06
C LYS A 154 13.58 -8.19 -3.30
N TRP A 155 12.45 -7.49 -3.17
CA TRP A 155 12.37 -6.26 -2.37
C TRP A 155 12.54 -6.53 -0.88
N VAL A 156 11.86 -7.54 -0.34
CA VAL A 156 11.96 -7.92 1.08
C VAL A 156 13.42 -8.23 1.47
N GLN A 157 14.18 -8.90 0.60
CA GLN A 157 15.57 -9.29 0.87
C GLN A 157 16.58 -8.15 0.73
N THR A 158 16.21 -7.07 0.03
CA THR A 158 17.17 -6.01 -0.34
C THR A 158 16.88 -4.69 0.36
N CYS A 159 15.61 -4.29 0.45
CA CYS A 159 15.22 -2.97 0.94
C CYS A 159 15.25 -2.95 2.47
N VAL A 160 16.05 -2.07 3.05
CA VAL A 160 16.21 -1.93 4.50
C VAL A 160 15.47 -0.72 5.06
N GLY A 161 14.99 0.19 4.19
CA GLY A 161 14.18 1.31 4.63
C GLY A 161 13.84 2.38 3.59
N VAL A 162 13.06 3.36 4.04
CA VAL A 162 12.68 4.56 3.29
C VAL A 162 13.32 5.78 3.96
N THR A 163 13.86 6.70 3.16
CA THR A 163 14.55 7.91 3.63
C THR A 163 14.22 9.11 2.74
N GLY A 164 14.73 10.29 3.11
CA GLY A 164 14.58 11.55 2.39
C GLY A 164 14.06 12.66 3.28
N ASN A 165 13.15 13.50 2.77
CA ASN A 165 12.52 14.55 3.58
C ASN A 165 11.25 14.02 4.28
N THR A 166 10.47 14.90 4.91
CA THR A 166 9.20 14.59 5.60
C THR A 166 8.21 13.73 4.79
N ASN A 167 8.34 13.67 3.46
CA ASN A 167 7.57 12.77 2.61
C ASN A 167 7.82 11.28 2.89
N LEU A 168 8.86 10.90 3.65
CA LEU A 168 9.02 9.52 4.10
C LEU A 168 7.85 9.05 4.98
N SER A 169 7.25 9.97 5.76
CA SER A 169 6.13 9.64 6.64
C SER A 169 4.88 9.21 5.87
N LEU A 170 4.74 9.65 4.61
CA LEU A 170 3.67 9.18 3.72
C LEU A 170 3.83 7.72 3.28
N ALA A 171 4.99 7.11 3.50
CA ALA A 171 5.22 5.70 3.21
C ALA A 171 4.87 4.77 4.38
N ALA A 172 4.49 5.32 5.55
CA ALA A 172 4.15 4.52 6.74
C ALA A 172 2.77 3.84 6.67
N GLY A 173 1.87 4.33 5.80
CA GLY A 173 0.48 3.86 5.71
C GLY A 173 -0.47 4.63 6.61
#